data_AF-A0A3N5LLK2-F1
#
_entry.id   AF-A0A3N5LLK2-F1
#
_cell.length_a   1.000
_cell.length_b   1.000
_cell.length_c   1.000
_cell.angle_alpha   90.00
_cell.angle_beta   90.00
_cell.angle_gamma   90.00
#
_symmetry.space_group_name_H-M   'P 1'
#
loop_
_entity.id
_entity.type
_entity.pdbx_description
1 polymer ?
#
loop_
_entity_poly.entity_id
_entity_poly.type
_entity_poly.pdbx_seq_one_letter_code
_entity_poly.pdbx_strand_id
1 'polypeptide(L)'
;ETPVAETVSALEGLKKAGKIRQYGLGHLPFERVQEYSRTGKPFSILMELSAVERAARKDLLPHCQEAGLAAIAFSVTGRGLLTGRFAGGKAFEKGDIRNIDPLFQRERFQSGLRIARRLAETGLKYGKTPAQVAAAWVLAQPGVTCALTGPSSVEHLEENLGGSGWRIDNEEMASLEAFLCREQAALENQQRASVAQILSGALPVEPAQAFTDLIYALETALITGMVAEKEAMPAFYELFELRNGLDNLASSDKLKAAQAQLNRLILPASEV
;
A
#
# COMPACT_ATOMS: atom_id res chain seq x y z
N GLU A 1 23.37 8.15 4.66
CA GLU A 1 23.03 6.81 4.14
C GLU A 1 24.19 5.86 4.38
N THR A 2 23.91 4.57 4.57
CA THR A 2 24.92 3.51 4.69
C THR A 2 25.00 2.72 3.37
N PRO A 3 26.19 2.47 2.80
CA PRO A 3 26.34 1.68 1.58
C PRO A 3 25.81 0.24 1.74
N VAL A 4 25.20 -0.31 0.70
CA VAL A 4 24.67 -1.70 0.72
C VAL A 4 25.76 -2.72 1.00
N ALA A 5 26.93 -2.56 0.41
CA ALA A 5 28.07 -3.46 0.61
C ALA A 5 28.53 -3.54 2.07
N GLU A 6 28.49 -2.42 2.80
CA GLU A 6 28.85 -2.38 4.22
C GLU A 6 27.83 -3.18 5.05
N THR A 7 26.53 -2.93 4.82
CA THR A 7 25.44 -3.66 5.48
C THR A 7 25.50 -5.17 5.20
N VAL A 8 25.70 -5.56 3.93
CA VAL A 8 25.83 -6.96 3.53
C VAL A 8 27.04 -7.61 4.18
N SER A 9 28.20 -6.93 4.19
CA SER A 9 29.43 -7.45 4.81
C SER A 9 29.22 -7.75 6.29
N ALA A 10 28.54 -6.85 7.02
CA ALA A 10 28.22 -7.06 8.43
C ALA A 10 27.30 -8.28 8.64
N LEU A 11 26.22 -8.40 7.86
CA LEU A 11 25.26 -9.50 7.97
C LEU A 11 25.88 -10.86 7.61
N GLU A 12 26.67 -10.92 6.53
CA GLU A 12 27.39 -12.13 6.14
C GLU A 12 28.47 -12.50 7.17
N GLY A 13 29.12 -11.50 7.79
CA GLY A 13 30.03 -11.71 8.91
C GLY A 13 29.36 -12.37 10.11
N LEU A 14 28.17 -11.90 10.50
CA LEU A 14 27.37 -12.50 11.59
C LEU A 14 26.94 -13.93 11.24
N LYS A 15 26.57 -14.18 9.98
CA LYS A 15 26.22 -15.52 9.49
C LYS A 15 27.41 -16.47 9.53
N LYS A 16 28.57 -16.04 9.04
CA LYS A 16 29.83 -16.80 9.07
C LYS A 16 30.28 -17.11 10.50
N ALA A 17 30.09 -16.17 11.43
CA ALA A 17 30.38 -16.35 12.84
C ALA A 17 29.34 -17.23 13.58
N GLY A 18 28.30 -17.71 12.89
CA GLY A 18 27.25 -18.55 13.47
C GLY A 18 26.31 -17.81 14.44
N LYS A 19 26.33 -16.47 14.44
CA LYS A 19 25.47 -15.65 15.31
C LYS A 19 24.04 -15.55 14.78
N ILE A 20 23.89 -15.63 13.46
CA ILE A 20 22.60 -15.75 12.79
C ILE A 20 22.65 -16.90 11.77
N ARG A 21 21.50 -17.50 11.49
CA ARG A 21 21.39 -18.56 10.45
C ARG A 21 21.22 -17.97 9.06
N GLN A 22 20.38 -16.95 8.94
CA GLN A 22 20.01 -16.27 7.70
C GLN A 22 19.66 -14.81 7.99
N TYR A 23 19.63 -13.98 6.95
CA TYR A 23 19.09 -12.63 6.98
C TYR A 23 18.12 -12.42 5.80
N GLY A 24 17.21 -11.46 5.92
CA GLY A 24 16.28 -11.09 4.87
C GLY A 24 16.21 -9.57 4.68
N LEU A 25 15.52 -9.15 3.62
CA LEU A 25 15.29 -7.74 3.31
C LEU A 25 13.87 -7.36 3.70
N GLY A 26 13.69 -6.20 4.32
CA GLY A 26 12.39 -5.77 4.83
C GLY A 26 11.88 -4.48 4.21
N HIS A 27 10.77 -4.58 3.47
CA HIS A 27 9.99 -3.45 2.97
C HIS A 27 10.84 -2.34 2.32
N LEU A 28 11.65 -2.75 1.33
CA LEU A 28 12.51 -1.85 0.56
C LEU A 28 11.95 -1.65 -0.85
N PRO A 29 12.20 -0.48 -1.49
CA PRO A 29 11.96 -0.29 -2.92
C PRO A 29 12.67 -1.36 -3.75
N PHE A 30 12.07 -1.74 -4.88
CA PHE A 30 12.57 -2.85 -5.71
C PHE A 30 14.02 -2.64 -6.19
N GLU A 31 14.38 -1.41 -6.56
CA GLU A 31 15.75 -1.08 -6.97
C GLU A 31 16.79 -1.38 -5.87
N ARG A 32 16.44 -1.11 -4.60
CA ARG A 32 17.32 -1.41 -3.46
C ARG A 32 17.36 -2.91 -3.21
N VAL A 33 16.24 -3.61 -3.32
CA VAL A 33 16.20 -5.08 -3.24
C VAL A 33 17.17 -5.69 -4.27
N GLN A 34 17.16 -5.21 -5.51
CA GLN A 34 18.08 -5.69 -6.54
C GLN A 34 19.55 -5.42 -6.19
N GLU A 35 19.87 -4.24 -5.66
CA GLU A 35 21.23 -3.90 -5.20
C GLU A 35 21.71 -4.86 -4.10
N TYR A 36 20.86 -5.13 -3.10
CA TYR A 36 21.16 -6.11 -2.04
C TYR A 36 21.32 -7.53 -2.59
N SER A 37 20.46 -7.96 -3.53
CA SER A 37 20.54 -9.28 -4.18
C SER A 37 21.77 -9.46 -5.07
N ARG A 38 22.30 -8.38 -5.67
CA ARG A 38 23.57 -8.44 -6.44
C ARG A 38 24.80 -8.52 -5.52
N THR A 39 24.70 -7.95 -4.32
CA THR A 39 25.84 -7.79 -3.40
C THR A 39 25.97 -8.94 -2.40
N GLY A 40 24.86 -9.52 -1.96
CA GLY A 40 24.83 -10.58 -0.95
C GLY A 40 23.88 -11.71 -1.30
N LYS A 41 23.62 -12.60 -0.34
CA LYS A 41 22.71 -13.75 -0.47
C LYS A 41 21.60 -13.70 0.58
N PRO A 42 20.67 -12.73 0.50
CA PRO A 42 19.51 -12.71 1.39
C PRO A 42 18.71 -14.00 1.24
N PHE A 43 18.05 -14.43 2.31
CA PHE A 43 17.20 -15.63 2.32
C PHE A 43 15.75 -15.31 1.98
N SER A 44 15.26 -14.13 2.39
CA SER A 44 13.87 -13.75 2.26
C SER A 44 13.70 -12.27 1.95
N ILE A 45 12.52 -11.95 1.41
CA ILE A 45 12.04 -10.58 1.23
C ILE A 45 10.68 -10.47 1.93
N LEU A 46 10.58 -9.50 2.83
CA LEU A 46 9.33 -9.09 3.47
C LEU A 46 8.72 -7.94 2.65
N MET A 47 7.52 -8.15 2.09
CA MET A 47 6.84 -7.24 1.18
C MET A 47 5.38 -7.01 1.57
N GLU A 48 4.83 -5.84 1.24
CA GLU A 48 3.41 -5.58 1.44
C GLU A 48 2.61 -6.33 0.37
N LEU A 49 1.63 -7.14 0.78
CA LEU A 49 0.76 -7.84 -0.15
C LEU A 49 -0.59 -8.17 0.50
N SER A 50 -1.65 -7.70 -0.13
CA SER A 50 -3.05 -7.99 0.23
C SER A 50 -3.96 -7.81 -0.97
N ALA A 51 -5.25 -8.12 -0.84
CA ALA A 51 -6.22 -7.87 -1.91
C ALA A 51 -6.36 -6.37 -2.28
N VAL A 52 -5.99 -5.46 -1.37
CA VAL A 52 -6.03 -3.99 -1.56
C VAL A 52 -4.68 -3.38 -1.91
N GLU A 53 -3.58 -4.12 -1.75
CA GLU A 53 -2.24 -3.66 -2.11
C GLU A 53 -1.46 -4.78 -2.81
N ARG A 54 -1.20 -4.58 -4.09
CA ARG A 54 -0.77 -5.62 -5.03
C ARG A 54 0.45 -5.23 -5.86
N ALA A 55 1.09 -4.10 -5.55
CA ALA A 55 2.28 -3.64 -6.27
C ALA A 55 3.36 -4.72 -6.35
N ALA A 56 3.59 -5.45 -5.25
CA ALA A 56 4.59 -6.52 -5.15
C ALA A 56 4.41 -7.66 -6.16
N ARG A 57 3.23 -7.83 -6.78
CA ARG A 57 3.02 -8.81 -7.86
C ARG A 57 3.80 -8.47 -9.14
N LYS A 58 4.11 -7.19 -9.36
CA LYS A 58 4.76 -6.72 -10.60
C LYS A 58 6.27 -6.97 -10.57
N ASP A 59 6.90 -6.91 -9.41
CA ASP A 59 8.36 -6.83 -9.27
C ASP A 59 8.93 -7.79 -8.20
N LEU A 60 8.52 -7.66 -6.93
CA LEU A 60 9.11 -8.38 -5.80
C LEU A 60 8.80 -9.87 -5.82
N LEU A 61 7.56 -10.27 -6.13
CA LEU A 61 7.19 -11.69 -6.21
C LEU A 61 7.86 -12.42 -7.39
N PRO A 62 7.91 -11.88 -8.62
CA PRO A 62 8.70 -12.46 -9.70
C PRO A 62 10.19 -12.59 -9.33
N HIS A 63 10.78 -11.55 -8.73
CA HIS A 63 12.18 -11.59 -8.30
C HIS A 63 12.45 -12.67 -7.25
N CYS A 64 11.55 -12.84 -6.27
CA CYS A 64 11.68 -13.93 -5.31
C CYS A 64 11.68 -15.30 -5.98
N GLN A 65 10.82 -15.52 -6.98
CA GLN A 65 10.75 -16.78 -7.70
C GLN A 65 12.01 -17.03 -8.53
N GLU A 66 12.48 -16.03 -9.26
CA GLU A 66 13.69 -16.12 -10.09
C GLU A 66 14.94 -16.36 -9.25
N ALA A 67 15.09 -15.63 -8.14
CA ALA A 67 16.27 -15.71 -7.28
C ALA A 67 16.19 -16.81 -6.20
N GLY A 68 15.08 -17.56 -6.12
CA GLY A 68 14.87 -18.60 -5.10
C GLY A 68 14.77 -18.06 -3.67
N LEU A 69 14.25 -16.85 -3.48
CA LEU A 69 14.07 -16.19 -2.19
C LEU A 69 12.71 -16.50 -1.58
N ALA A 70 12.64 -16.64 -0.26
CA ALA A 70 11.36 -16.77 0.43
C ALA A 70 10.61 -15.43 0.45
N ALA A 71 9.43 -15.36 -0.19
CA ALA A 71 8.56 -14.20 -0.12
C ALA A 71 7.67 -14.26 1.12
N ILE A 72 7.80 -13.25 1.98
CA ILE A 72 7.02 -13.09 3.21
C ILE A 72 6.10 -11.89 3.02
N ALA A 73 4.79 -12.10 3.01
CA ALA A 73 3.80 -11.04 2.85
C ALA A 73 3.39 -10.47 4.21
N PHE A 74 3.39 -9.14 4.38
CA PHE A 74 2.75 -8.47 5.51
C PHE A 74 1.56 -7.63 5.07
N SER A 75 0.81 -7.11 6.06
CA SER A 75 -0.45 -6.37 5.83
C SER A 75 -1.50 -7.22 5.12
N VAL A 76 -1.50 -8.53 5.36
CA VAL A 76 -2.34 -9.53 4.68
C VAL A 76 -3.83 -9.17 4.70
N THR A 77 -4.30 -8.57 5.80
CA THR A 77 -5.68 -8.11 5.97
C THR A 77 -5.89 -6.62 5.68
N GLY A 78 -4.94 -5.95 5.01
CA GLY A 78 -4.98 -4.52 4.70
C GLY A 78 -5.08 -3.66 5.96
N ARG A 79 -4.19 -3.89 6.94
CA ARG A 79 -4.26 -3.23 8.27
C ARG A 79 -5.63 -3.40 8.96
N GLY A 80 -6.23 -4.58 8.75
CA GLY A 80 -7.54 -4.96 9.26
C GLY A 80 -8.73 -4.37 8.49
N LEU A 81 -8.52 -3.73 7.33
CA LEU A 81 -9.60 -3.28 6.45
C LEU A 81 -10.42 -4.47 5.92
N LEU A 82 -9.75 -5.57 5.64
CA LEU A 82 -10.33 -6.77 5.03
C LEU A 82 -10.99 -7.72 6.03
N THR A 83 -11.13 -7.34 7.31
CA THR A 83 -11.79 -8.20 8.31
C THR A 83 -13.30 -7.96 8.40
N GLY A 84 -13.83 -6.98 7.66
CA GLY A 84 -15.24 -6.59 7.70
C GLY A 84 -15.61 -5.63 8.84
N ARG A 85 -14.68 -5.33 9.77
CA ARG A 85 -14.94 -4.47 10.95
C ARG A 85 -15.34 -3.02 10.63
N PHE A 86 -15.10 -2.56 9.40
CA PHE A 86 -15.37 -1.19 8.97
C PHE A 86 -16.66 -1.03 8.14
N ALA A 87 -17.50 -2.06 8.08
CA ALA A 87 -18.75 -2.00 7.31
C ALA A 87 -19.68 -0.85 7.77
N GLY A 88 -19.64 -0.48 9.05
CA GLY A 88 -20.39 0.65 9.62
C GLY A 88 -19.68 2.01 9.54
N GLY A 89 -18.55 2.09 8.83
CA GLY A 89 -17.68 3.27 8.78
C GLY A 89 -16.39 3.10 9.57
N LYS A 90 -15.57 4.16 9.58
CA LYS A 90 -14.31 4.24 10.33
C LYS A 90 -14.42 5.30 11.43
N ALA A 91 -14.00 4.95 12.63
CA ALA A 91 -13.71 5.89 13.70
C ALA A 91 -12.40 5.43 14.34
N PHE A 92 -11.39 6.29 14.30
CA PHE A 92 -10.09 6.02 14.88
C PHE A 92 -9.82 7.00 16.00
N GLU A 93 -9.16 6.53 17.04
CA GLU A 93 -8.71 7.41 18.12
C GLU A 93 -7.66 8.40 17.59
N LYS A 94 -7.54 9.54 18.28
CA LYS A 94 -6.50 10.52 17.96
C LYS A 94 -5.12 9.88 18.15
N GLY A 95 -4.27 9.98 17.14
CA GLY A 95 -2.93 9.37 17.14
C GLY A 95 -2.85 8.01 16.46
N ASP A 96 -3.98 7.41 16.08
CA ASP A 96 -3.98 6.22 15.24
C ASP A 96 -3.44 6.54 13.83
N ILE A 97 -2.45 5.78 13.37
CA ILE A 97 -1.81 5.96 12.06
C ILE A 97 -2.80 5.84 10.89
N ARG A 98 -3.90 5.09 11.06
CA ARG A 98 -4.92 4.93 10.03
C ARG A 98 -5.68 6.22 9.74
N ASN A 99 -5.58 7.24 10.60
CA ASN A 99 -6.11 8.58 10.29
C ASN A 99 -5.40 9.25 9.12
N ILE A 100 -4.11 8.95 8.91
CA ILE A 100 -3.27 9.56 7.87
C ILE A 100 -2.88 8.57 6.76
N ASP A 101 -3.11 7.27 6.96
CA ASP A 101 -2.82 6.24 5.98
C ASP A 101 -3.70 6.38 4.71
N PRO A 102 -3.11 6.50 3.51
CA PRO A 102 -3.85 6.60 2.25
C PRO A 102 -4.85 5.48 2.00
N LEU A 103 -4.60 4.25 2.49
CA LEU A 103 -5.53 3.13 2.36
C LEU A 103 -6.88 3.40 3.03
N PHE A 104 -6.88 4.21 4.08
CA PHE A 104 -8.10 4.58 4.80
C PHE A 104 -8.69 5.89 4.31
N GLN A 105 -8.17 6.52 3.25
CA GLN A 105 -8.72 7.77 2.72
C GLN A 105 -9.56 7.54 1.45
N ARG A 106 -10.60 8.38 1.33
CA ARG A 106 -11.41 8.59 0.12
C ARG A 106 -11.72 7.31 -0.68
N GLU A 107 -11.35 7.25 -1.95
CA GLU A 107 -11.67 6.20 -2.90
C GLU A 107 -11.00 4.88 -2.54
N ARG A 108 -9.76 4.90 -2.01
CA ARG A 108 -9.05 3.69 -1.57
C ARG A 108 -9.80 2.99 -0.44
N PHE A 109 -10.32 3.76 0.53
CA PHE A 109 -11.12 3.19 1.60
C PHE A 109 -12.42 2.57 1.07
N GLN A 110 -13.14 3.29 0.19
CA GLN A 110 -14.37 2.77 -0.41
C GLN A 110 -14.14 1.51 -1.25
N SER A 111 -13.04 1.49 -2.01
CA SER A 111 -12.59 0.30 -2.75
C SER A 111 -12.29 -0.87 -1.81
N GLY A 112 -11.55 -0.62 -0.74
CA GLY A 112 -11.23 -1.62 0.27
C GLY A 112 -12.46 -2.17 0.99
N LEU A 113 -13.50 -1.36 1.24
CA LEU A 113 -14.77 -1.85 1.77
C LEU A 113 -15.50 -2.78 0.79
N ARG A 114 -15.51 -2.44 -0.51
CA ARG A 114 -16.08 -3.32 -1.55
C ARG A 114 -15.31 -4.64 -1.66
N ILE A 115 -13.98 -4.59 -1.56
CA ILE A 115 -13.13 -5.78 -1.53
C ILE A 115 -13.41 -6.61 -0.28
N ALA A 116 -13.47 -6.01 0.91
CA ALA A 116 -13.79 -6.70 2.15
C ALA A 116 -15.15 -7.41 2.07
N ARG A 117 -16.16 -6.76 1.48
CA ARG A 117 -17.47 -7.37 1.21
C ARG A 117 -17.36 -8.57 0.27
N ARG A 118 -16.63 -8.45 -0.84
CA ARG A 118 -16.44 -9.57 -1.78
C ARG A 118 -15.74 -10.76 -1.11
N LEU A 119 -14.75 -10.51 -0.25
CA LEU A 119 -14.08 -11.56 0.52
C LEU A 119 -15.02 -12.23 1.53
N ALA A 120 -15.92 -11.46 2.15
CA ALA A 120 -16.95 -12.02 3.03
C ALA A 120 -17.92 -12.93 2.26
N GLU A 121 -18.37 -12.50 1.07
CA GLU A 121 -19.22 -13.31 0.18
C GLU A 121 -18.52 -14.61 -0.26
N THR A 122 -17.21 -14.56 -0.56
CA THR A 122 -16.40 -15.77 -0.81
C THR A 122 -16.34 -16.64 0.44
N GLY A 123 -16.11 -16.05 1.62
CA GLY A 123 -15.98 -16.77 2.88
C GLY A 123 -17.21 -17.59 3.25
N LEU A 124 -18.41 -17.08 2.97
CA LEU A 124 -19.67 -17.80 3.20
C LEU A 124 -19.69 -19.18 2.52
N LYS A 125 -19.07 -19.33 1.35
CA LYS A 125 -19.04 -20.59 0.59
C LYS A 125 -18.18 -21.66 1.27
N TYR A 126 -17.21 -21.26 2.08
CA TYR A 126 -16.24 -22.16 2.72
C TYR A 126 -16.37 -22.22 4.24
N GLY A 127 -17.35 -21.51 4.82
CA GLY A 127 -17.45 -21.36 6.28
C GLY A 127 -16.25 -20.61 6.86
N LYS A 128 -15.74 -19.60 6.14
CA LYS A 128 -14.55 -18.83 6.49
C LYS A 128 -14.89 -17.36 6.67
N THR A 129 -14.16 -16.67 7.54
CA THR A 129 -14.29 -15.21 7.71
C THR A 129 -13.59 -14.47 6.56
N PRO A 130 -13.93 -13.20 6.30
CA PRO A 130 -13.21 -12.41 5.29
C PRO A 130 -11.70 -12.27 5.60
N ALA A 131 -11.30 -12.27 6.88
CA ALA A 131 -9.90 -12.25 7.27
C ALA A 131 -9.16 -13.53 6.85
N GLN A 132 -9.79 -14.69 7.04
CA GLN A 132 -9.27 -15.98 6.62
C GLN A 132 -9.19 -16.10 5.10
N VAL A 133 -10.18 -15.60 4.38
CA VAL A 133 -10.17 -15.55 2.91
C VAL A 133 -9.04 -14.63 2.41
N ALA A 134 -8.83 -13.47 3.04
CA ALA A 134 -7.71 -12.58 2.69
C ALA A 134 -6.35 -13.28 2.85
N ALA A 135 -6.16 -14.00 3.97
CA ALA A 135 -4.95 -14.78 4.21
C ALA A 135 -4.78 -15.93 3.21
N ALA A 136 -5.84 -16.70 2.95
CA ALA A 136 -5.82 -17.79 1.97
C ALA A 136 -5.50 -17.27 0.55
N TRP A 137 -6.04 -16.11 0.19
CA TRP A 137 -5.76 -15.47 -1.10
C TRP A 137 -4.28 -15.05 -1.23
N VAL A 138 -3.68 -14.49 -0.16
CA VAL A 138 -2.25 -14.15 -0.15
C VAL A 138 -1.38 -15.41 -0.24
N LEU A 139 -1.72 -16.45 0.52
CA LEU A 139 -0.99 -17.74 0.49
C LEU A 139 -1.11 -18.47 -0.85
N ALA A 140 -2.17 -18.21 -1.62
CA ALA A 140 -2.36 -18.77 -2.96
C ALA A 140 -1.53 -18.07 -4.04
N GLN A 141 -0.88 -16.94 -3.73
CA GLN A 141 -0.09 -16.20 -4.71
C GLN A 141 1.18 -16.95 -5.09
N PRO A 142 1.52 -17.05 -6.38
CA PRO A 142 2.77 -17.68 -6.81
C PRO A 142 3.98 -17.04 -6.13
N GLY A 143 4.84 -17.87 -5.55
CA GLY A 143 6.06 -17.45 -4.86
C GLY A 143 5.89 -17.06 -3.39
N VAL A 144 4.67 -16.82 -2.89
CA VAL A 144 4.46 -16.51 -1.47
C VAL A 144 4.77 -17.73 -0.62
N THR A 145 5.73 -17.56 0.30
CA THR A 145 6.16 -18.60 1.23
C THR A 145 5.43 -18.50 2.56
N CYS A 146 5.17 -17.27 3.04
CA CYS A 146 4.55 -17.02 4.33
C CYS A 146 3.69 -15.77 4.28
N ALA A 147 2.53 -15.82 4.95
CA ALA A 147 1.68 -14.68 5.21
C ALA A 147 1.80 -14.31 6.69
N LEU A 148 2.34 -13.12 6.99
CA LEU A 148 2.44 -12.60 8.34
C LEU A 148 1.11 -12.02 8.78
N THR A 149 0.60 -12.58 9.87
CA THR A 149 -0.59 -12.10 10.57
C THR A 149 -0.19 -11.62 11.97
N GLY A 150 -0.70 -10.48 12.41
CA GLY A 150 -0.42 -9.93 13.73
C GLY A 150 -1.57 -10.15 14.70
N PRO A 151 -1.56 -11.21 15.53
CA PRO A 151 -2.53 -11.38 16.60
C PRO A 151 -2.15 -10.57 17.84
N SER A 152 -3.16 -10.03 18.53
CA SER A 152 -3.02 -9.37 19.84
C SER A 152 -3.73 -10.12 20.96
N SER A 153 -4.39 -11.24 20.64
CA SER A 153 -5.04 -12.16 21.56
C SER A 153 -4.97 -13.58 21.00
N VAL A 154 -5.31 -14.58 21.82
CA VAL A 154 -5.35 -15.99 21.39
C VAL A 154 -6.43 -16.19 20.34
N GLU A 155 -7.60 -15.57 20.51
CA GLU A 155 -8.71 -15.65 19.56
C GLU A 155 -8.32 -15.08 18.19
N HIS A 156 -7.58 -13.97 18.15
CA HIS A 156 -7.04 -13.44 16.90
C HIS A 156 -6.03 -14.40 16.26
N LEU A 157 -5.22 -15.11 17.06
CA LEU A 157 -4.29 -16.11 16.54
C LEU A 157 -5.06 -17.28 15.92
N GLU A 158 -6.06 -17.82 16.62
CA GLU A 158 -6.91 -18.91 16.13
C GLU A 158 -7.64 -18.53 14.84
N GLU A 159 -8.20 -17.31 14.80
CA GLU A 159 -8.84 -16.73 13.61
C GLU A 159 -7.87 -16.70 12.41
N ASN A 160 -6.65 -16.19 12.63
CA ASN A 160 -5.62 -16.11 11.59
C ASN A 160 -5.18 -17.49 11.08
N LEU A 161 -5.02 -18.47 11.99
CA LEU A 161 -4.63 -19.84 11.63
C LEU A 161 -5.67 -20.48 10.70
N GLY A 162 -6.96 -20.16 10.88
CA GLY A 162 -8.05 -20.61 10.02
C GLY A 162 -7.97 -20.16 8.56
N GLY A 163 -7.09 -19.21 8.24
CA GLY A 163 -6.75 -18.78 6.87
C GLY A 163 -5.83 -19.74 6.12
N SER A 164 -5.29 -20.77 6.79
CA SER A 164 -4.41 -21.79 6.22
C SER A 164 -5.04 -23.19 6.28
N GLY A 165 -4.45 -24.16 5.57
CA GLY A 165 -4.91 -25.56 5.57
C GLY A 165 -6.12 -25.86 4.67
N TRP A 166 -6.57 -24.88 3.90
CA TRP A 166 -7.62 -25.03 2.88
C TRP A 166 -7.27 -24.17 1.66
N ARG A 167 -8.07 -24.30 0.59
CA ARG A 167 -7.88 -23.50 -0.63
C ARG A 167 -9.23 -23.02 -1.15
N ILE A 168 -9.25 -21.79 -1.66
CA ILE A 168 -10.31 -21.31 -2.53
C ILE A 168 -10.18 -22.08 -3.84
N ASP A 169 -11.27 -22.63 -4.36
CA ASP A 169 -11.22 -23.38 -5.62
C ASP A 169 -10.88 -22.46 -6.81
N ASN A 170 -10.46 -23.08 -7.91
CA ASN A 170 -9.94 -22.33 -9.06
C ASN A 170 -11.00 -21.41 -9.70
N GLU A 171 -12.27 -21.80 -9.69
CA GLU A 171 -13.35 -21.02 -10.29
C GLU A 171 -13.65 -19.78 -9.43
N GLU A 172 -13.79 -19.96 -8.13
CA GLU A 172 -14.01 -18.86 -7.20
C GLU A 172 -12.79 -17.94 -7.12
N MET A 173 -11.57 -18.48 -7.16
CA MET A 173 -10.35 -17.68 -7.23
C MET A 173 -10.30 -16.84 -8.51
N ALA A 174 -10.62 -17.43 -9.67
CA ALA A 174 -10.67 -16.69 -10.94
C ALA A 174 -11.74 -15.58 -10.92
N SER A 175 -12.90 -15.87 -10.33
CA SER A 175 -13.97 -14.88 -10.11
C SER A 175 -13.52 -13.74 -9.21
N LEU A 176 -12.83 -14.07 -8.11
CA LEU A 176 -12.27 -13.08 -7.18
C LEU A 176 -11.22 -12.22 -7.87
N GLU A 177 -10.26 -12.80 -8.60
CA GLU A 177 -9.25 -12.07 -9.37
C GLU A 177 -9.89 -11.14 -10.42
N ALA A 178 -10.90 -11.61 -11.15
CA ALA A 178 -11.61 -10.79 -12.12
C ALA A 178 -12.30 -9.58 -11.48
N PHE A 179 -12.94 -9.77 -10.31
CA PHE A 179 -13.51 -8.66 -9.54
C PHE A 179 -12.41 -7.68 -9.11
N LEU A 180 -11.34 -8.21 -8.55
CA LEU A 180 -10.18 -7.51 -8.05
C LEU A 180 -9.48 -6.65 -9.12
N CYS A 181 -9.42 -7.12 -10.37
CA CYS A 181 -8.90 -6.35 -11.51
C CYS A 181 -9.86 -5.22 -11.92
N ARG A 182 -11.16 -5.47 -12.01
CA ARG A 182 -12.15 -4.43 -12.34
C ARG A 182 -12.19 -3.33 -11.29
N GLU A 183 -12.13 -3.71 -10.02
CA GLU A 183 -12.11 -2.78 -8.89
C GLU A 183 -10.85 -1.90 -8.91
N GLN A 184 -9.69 -2.45 -9.28
CA GLN A 184 -8.46 -1.67 -9.47
C GLN A 184 -8.61 -0.61 -10.55
N ALA A 185 -9.11 -0.99 -11.72
CA ALA A 185 -9.29 -0.06 -12.84
C ALA A 185 -10.31 1.04 -12.49
N ALA A 186 -11.39 0.69 -11.80
CA ALA A 186 -12.36 1.67 -11.32
C ALA A 186 -11.75 2.65 -10.30
N LEU A 187 -10.96 2.13 -9.35
CA LEU A 187 -10.26 2.96 -8.36
C LEU A 187 -9.29 3.93 -9.05
N GLU A 188 -8.46 3.47 -9.97
CA GLU A 188 -7.50 4.30 -10.71
C GLU A 188 -8.21 5.42 -11.50
N ASN A 189 -9.31 5.11 -12.17
CA ASN A 189 -10.10 6.11 -12.89
C ASN A 189 -10.71 7.17 -11.97
N GLN A 190 -11.28 6.74 -10.82
CA GLN A 190 -11.84 7.66 -9.83
C GLN A 190 -10.76 8.56 -9.24
N GLN A 191 -9.60 8.00 -8.90
CA GLN A 191 -8.46 8.73 -8.36
C GLN A 191 -7.92 9.77 -9.34
N ARG A 192 -7.74 9.40 -10.63
CA ARG A 192 -7.34 10.34 -11.68
C ARG A 192 -8.33 11.49 -11.84
N ALA A 193 -9.62 11.19 -11.83
CA ALA A 193 -10.66 12.22 -11.89
C ALA A 193 -10.62 13.16 -10.67
N SER A 194 -10.47 12.62 -9.46
CA SER A 194 -10.32 13.42 -8.23
C SER A 194 -9.08 14.30 -8.26
N VAL A 195 -7.93 13.78 -8.71
CA VAL A 195 -6.69 14.55 -8.89
C VAL A 195 -6.93 15.70 -9.88
N ALA A 196 -7.51 15.41 -11.05
CA ALA A 196 -7.79 16.42 -12.07
C ALA A 196 -8.74 17.52 -11.54
N GLN A 197 -9.79 17.12 -10.84
CA GLN A 197 -10.74 18.05 -10.23
C GLN A 197 -10.07 18.95 -9.18
N ILE A 198 -9.23 18.39 -8.31
CA ILE A 198 -8.52 19.15 -7.28
C ILE A 198 -7.53 20.13 -7.89
N LEU A 199 -6.79 19.72 -8.93
CA LEU A 199 -5.73 20.54 -9.50
C LEU A 199 -6.23 21.59 -10.49
N SER A 200 -7.39 21.39 -11.12
CA SER A 200 -7.96 22.32 -12.11
C SER A 200 -9.17 23.10 -11.58
N GLY A 201 -9.76 22.68 -10.46
CA GLY A 201 -10.94 23.28 -9.86
C GLY A 201 -10.64 24.39 -8.86
N ALA A 202 -11.72 25.00 -8.33
CA ALA A 202 -11.61 25.93 -7.22
C ALA A 202 -11.25 25.17 -5.93
N LEU A 203 -10.20 25.65 -5.22
CA LEU A 203 -9.87 25.12 -3.90
C LEU A 203 -10.97 25.43 -2.88
N PRO A 204 -11.13 24.56 -1.85
CA PRO A 204 -11.95 24.86 -0.68
C PRO A 204 -11.62 26.21 -0.04
N VAL A 205 -12.63 26.88 0.51
CA VAL A 205 -12.46 28.16 1.22
C VAL A 205 -11.62 27.97 2.49
N GLU A 206 -11.78 26.84 3.16
CA GLU A 206 -11.00 26.49 4.35
C GLU A 206 -9.59 26.01 3.97
N PRO A 207 -8.52 26.72 4.37
CA PRO A 207 -7.15 26.37 3.97
C PRO A 207 -6.71 24.98 4.43
N ALA A 208 -7.17 24.51 5.58
CA ALA A 208 -6.89 23.16 6.08
C ALA A 208 -7.44 22.07 5.16
N GLN A 209 -8.64 22.25 4.63
CA GLN A 209 -9.23 21.33 3.66
C GLN A 209 -8.50 21.41 2.32
N ALA A 210 -8.21 22.61 1.83
CA ALA A 210 -7.46 22.79 0.59
C ALA A 210 -6.07 22.15 0.65
N PHE A 211 -5.34 22.32 1.76
CA PHE A 211 -4.07 21.65 2.01
C PHE A 211 -4.22 20.12 1.96
N THR A 212 -5.24 19.58 2.64
CA THR A 212 -5.52 18.14 2.66
C THR A 212 -5.84 17.60 1.25
N ASP A 213 -6.57 18.36 0.44
CA ASP A 213 -6.88 18.01 -0.95
C ASP A 213 -5.63 17.98 -1.83
N LEU A 214 -4.74 18.97 -1.69
CA LEU A 214 -3.49 19.02 -2.44
C LEU A 214 -2.53 17.89 -2.04
N ILE A 215 -2.41 17.57 -0.75
CA ILE A 215 -1.63 16.42 -0.27
C ILE A 215 -2.19 15.13 -0.87
N TYR A 216 -3.51 14.94 -0.80
CA TYR A 216 -4.15 13.78 -1.43
C TYR A 216 -3.85 13.70 -2.93
N ALA A 217 -3.94 14.81 -3.66
CA ALA A 217 -3.70 14.83 -5.10
C ALA A 217 -2.26 14.44 -5.45
N LEU A 218 -1.29 14.98 -4.71
CA LEU A 218 0.12 14.68 -4.88
C LEU A 218 0.47 13.23 -4.52
N GLU A 219 0.03 12.73 -3.36
CA GLU A 219 0.26 11.33 -2.95
C GLU A 219 -0.40 10.35 -3.92
N THR A 220 -1.61 10.66 -4.37
CA THR A 220 -2.32 9.83 -5.35
C THR A 220 -1.61 9.83 -6.71
N ALA A 221 -1.12 10.98 -7.16
CA ALA A 221 -0.35 11.08 -8.40
C ALA A 221 0.94 10.25 -8.36
N LEU A 222 1.63 10.24 -7.20
CA LEU A 222 2.80 9.38 -6.96
C LEU A 222 2.43 7.89 -7.02
N ILE A 223 1.42 7.49 -6.24
CA ILE A 223 0.99 6.08 -6.14
C ILE A 223 0.49 5.53 -7.48
N THR A 224 -0.20 6.36 -8.27
CA THR A 224 -0.78 5.96 -9.57
C THR A 224 0.16 6.18 -10.76
N GLY A 225 1.39 6.66 -10.49
CA GLY A 225 2.42 6.88 -11.52
C GLY A 225 2.10 8.00 -12.50
N MET A 226 1.31 9.00 -12.09
CA MET A 226 1.06 10.22 -12.89
C MET A 226 2.26 11.16 -12.90
N VAL A 227 3.13 11.07 -11.88
CA VAL A 227 4.37 11.85 -11.76
C VAL A 227 5.46 10.97 -11.14
N ALA A 228 6.71 11.15 -11.56
CA ALA A 228 7.83 10.46 -10.94
C ALA A 228 8.17 11.05 -9.56
N GLU A 229 8.56 10.21 -8.61
CA GLU A 229 8.90 10.64 -7.24
C GLU A 229 9.93 11.78 -7.22
N LYS A 230 11.02 11.62 -7.98
CA LYS A 230 12.09 12.62 -8.09
C LYS A 230 11.58 14.01 -8.53
N GLU A 231 10.55 14.05 -9.38
CA GLU A 231 9.99 15.29 -9.91
C GLU A 231 9.00 15.92 -8.92
N ALA A 232 8.28 15.09 -8.16
CA ALA A 232 7.29 15.52 -7.17
C ALA A 232 7.88 15.94 -5.81
N MET A 233 9.07 15.46 -5.43
CA MET A 233 9.67 15.77 -4.12
C MET A 233 9.88 17.25 -3.80
N PRO A 234 10.38 18.10 -4.71
CA PRO A 234 10.46 19.53 -4.44
C PRO A 234 9.09 20.13 -4.09
N ALA A 235 8.05 19.82 -4.88
CA ALA A 235 6.70 20.31 -4.66
C ALA A 235 6.08 19.75 -3.37
N PHE A 236 6.40 18.50 -3.01
CA PHE A 236 5.98 17.90 -1.73
C PHE A 236 6.51 18.69 -0.54
N TYR A 237 7.81 18.98 -0.49
CA TYR A 237 8.40 19.72 0.63
C TYR A 237 7.83 21.13 0.72
N GLU A 238 7.71 21.83 -0.40
CA GLU A 238 7.11 23.18 -0.44
C GLU A 238 5.67 23.19 0.09
N LEU A 239 4.85 22.23 -0.34
CA LEU A 239 3.49 22.09 0.16
C LEU A 239 3.50 21.76 1.66
N PHE A 240 4.32 20.79 2.08
CA PHE A 240 4.36 20.30 3.46
C PHE A 240 4.74 21.37 4.49
N GLU A 241 5.64 22.30 4.14
CA GLU A 241 6.01 23.45 4.98
C GLU A 241 4.80 24.35 5.31
N LEU A 242 3.76 24.38 4.46
CA LEU A 242 2.56 25.18 4.71
C LEU A 242 1.71 24.66 5.88
N ARG A 243 1.91 23.42 6.33
CA ARG A 243 1.09 22.77 7.37
C ARG A 243 1.00 23.56 8.66
N ASN A 244 2.07 24.28 9.04
CA ASN A 244 2.14 24.96 10.34
C ASN A 244 1.58 26.40 10.32
N GLY A 245 0.93 26.84 9.23
CA GLY A 245 0.49 28.23 9.06
C GLY A 245 -0.79 28.43 8.26
N LEU A 246 -1.73 27.48 8.35
CA LEU A 246 -2.97 27.45 7.54
C LEU A 246 -4.05 28.45 8.00
N ASP A 247 -3.83 29.19 9.08
CA ASP A 247 -4.88 30.04 9.70
C ASP A 247 -4.97 31.47 9.13
N ASN A 248 -4.16 31.81 8.12
CA ASN A 248 -4.07 33.18 7.61
C ASN A 248 -4.38 33.29 6.11
N LEU A 249 -4.84 34.47 5.67
CA LEU A 249 -5.16 34.76 4.26
C LEU A 249 -3.97 34.53 3.31
N ALA A 250 -2.73 34.75 3.79
CA ALA A 250 -1.52 34.51 3.00
C ALA A 250 -1.30 33.03 2.67
N SER A 251 -1.84 32.10 3.48
CA SER A 251 -1.80 30.66 3.20
C SER A 251 -2.66 30.29 2.00
N SER A 252 -3.79 30.97 1.78
CA SER A 252 -4.69 30.69 0.65
C SER A 252 -4.01 30.96 -0.69
N ASP A 253 -3.26 32.07 -0.81
CA ASP A 253 -2.53 32.38 -2.04
C ASP A 253 -1.35 31.44 -2.27
N LYS A 254 -0.66 31.02 -1.20
CA LYS A 254 0.40 29.99 -1.29
C LYS A 254 -0.16 28.63 -1.72
N LEU A 255 -1.32 28.22 -1.22
CA LEU A 255 -1.98 26.98 -1.62
C LEU A 255 -2.42 27.03 -3.09
N LYS A 256 -2.91 28.17 -3.58
CA LYS A 256 -3.20 28.35 -5.02
C LYS A 256 -1.94 28.26 -5.89
N ALA A 257 -0.83 28.85 -5.44
CA ALA A 257 0.45 28.74 -6.14
C ALA A 257 0.94 27.28 -6.19
N ALA A 258 0.84 26.56 -5.08
CA ALA A 258 1.16 25.14 -5.00
C ALA A 258 0.25 24.29 -5.92
N GLN A 259 -1.06 24.55 -5.93
CA GLN A 259 -2.01 23.92 -6.85
C GLN A 259 -1.60 24.13 -8.32
N ALA A 260 -1.26 25.36 -8.72
CA ALA A 260 -0.85 25.66 -10.08
C ALA A 260 0.50 25.02 -10.48
N GLN A 261 1.41 24.83 -9.54
CA GLN A 261 2.64 24.07 -9.74
C GLN A 261 2.35 22.58 -9.91
N LEU A 262 1.54 22.00 -9.02
CA LEU A 262 1.13 20.59 -9.08
C LEU A 262 0.35 20.29 -10.36
N ASN A 263 -0.55 21.18 -10.78
CA ASN A 263 -1.29 21.06 -12.04
C ASN A 263 -0.33 20.90 -13.23
N ARG A 264 0.61 21.82 -13.40
CA ARG A 264 1.61 21.77 -14.48
C ARG A 264 2.51 20.53 -14.43
N LEU A 265 2.76 20.02 -13.23
CA LEU A 265 3.63 18.86 -13.03
C LEU A 265 2.91 17.54 -13.30
N ILE A 266 1.65 17.42 -12.90
CA ILE A 266 0.91 16.15 -12.85
C ILE A 266 -0.03 16.00 -14.05
N LEU A 267 -0.62 17.09 -14.54
CA LEU A 267 -1.55 17.08 -15.67
C LEU A 267 -0.84 17.68 -16.89
N PRO A 268 -0.42 16.88 -17.88
CA PRO A 268 0.18 17.41 -19.09
C PRO A 268 -0.84 18.26 -19.87
N ALA A 269 -0.36 19.26 -20.61
CA ALA A 269 -1.17 20.25 -21.32
C ALA A 269 -2.14 19.68 -22.39
N SER A 270 -2.13 18.37 -22.64
CA SER A 270 -3.02 17.66 -23.57
C SER A 270 -4.32 17.14 -22.93
N GLU A 271 -4.53 17.33 -21.63
CA GLU A 271 -5.74 16.87 -20.90
C GLU A 271 -6.61 18.01 -20.34
N VAL A 272 -6.40 19.26 -20.80
CA VAL A 272 -7.22 20.44 -20.44
C VAL A 272 -8.08 20.89 -21.60
#